data_AF-A0A382NQY8-F1
#
_entry.id   AF-A0A382NQY8-F1
#
_cell.length_a   1.000
_cell.length_b   1.000
_cell.length_c   1.000
_cell.angle_alpha   90.00
_cell.angle_beta   90.00
_cell.angle_gamma   90.00
#
_symmetry.space_group_name_H-M   'P 1'
#
loop_
_entity.id
_entity.type
_entity.pdbx_description
1 polymer ?
#
loop_
_entity_poly.entity_id
_entity_poly.type
_entity_poly.pdbx_seq_one_letter_code
_entity_poly.pdbx_strand_id
1 'polypeptide(L)' 'VIEQIATLPYENLDFAKIDHHRSLRNGLPEVIYGKDKTKDQLISIIKSVYTSKNDVLVTKLNFDVYKDIRQKLPLGSTY' A
#
# COMPACT_ATOMS: atom_id res chain seq x y z
N VAL A 1 19.01 -3.39 -10.84
CA VAL A 1 18.13 -4.58 -10.81
C VAL A 1 18.60 -5.60 -9.77
N ILE A 2 19.89 -5.96 -9.71
CA ILE A 2 20.39 -7.03 -8.80
C ILE A 2 20.30 -6.66 -7.30
N GLU A 3 20.47 -5.40 -6.92
CA GLU A 3 20.50 -5.00 -5.49
C GLU A 3 19.15 -5.08 -4.76
N GLN A 4 18.03 -4.87 -5.45
CA GLN A 4 16.70 -4.92 -4.82
C GLN A 4 16.28 -6.35 -4.43
N ILE A 5 16.87 -7.37 -5.05
CA ILE A 5 16.55 -8.79 -4.77
C ILE A 5 17.20 -9.26 -3.45
N ALA A 6 18.20 -8.54 -2.94
CA ALA A 6 18.91 -8.89 -1.71
C ALA A 6 18.13 -8.53 -0.42
N THR A 7 17.15 -7.63 -0.50
CA THR A 7 16.24 -7.31 0.60
C THR A 7 15.05 -8.27 0.63
N LEU A 8 14.46 -8.50 1.81
CA LEU A 8 13.25 -9.30 1.94
C LEU A 8 12.19 -8.79 0.95
N PRO A 9 11.56 -9.66 0.14
CA PRO A 9 10.66 -9.24 -0.93
C PRO A 9 9.33 -8.67 -0.40
N TYR A 10 9.16 -8.69 0.92
CA TYR A 10 7.99 -8.21 1.62
C TYR A 10 8.36 -7.53 2.93
N GLU A 11 7.49 -6.62 3.36
CA GLU A 11 7.48 -6.04 4.70
C GLU A 11 6.34 -6.67 5.52
N ASN A 12 6.56 -6.91 6.80
CA ASN A 12 5.53 -7.46 7.69
C ASN A 12 5.12 -6.38 8.71
N LEU A 13 3.85 -5.98 8.67
CA LEU A 13 3.24 -5.01 9.60
C LEU A 13 2.43 -5.70 10.71
N ASP A 14 2.66 -6.98 10.98
CA ASP A 14 1.91 -7.87 11.89
C ASP A 14 0.47 -8.18 11.46
N PHE A 15 -0.25 -7.22 10.88
CA PHE A 15 -1.62 -7.38 10.35
C PHE A 15 -1.68 -7.47 8.81
N ALA A 16 -0.54 -7.29 8.13
CA ALA A 16 -0.42 -7.38 6.69
C ALA A 16 1.02 -7.71 6.29
N LYS A 17 1.18 -8.50 5.22
CA LYS A 17 2.45 -8.65 4.52
C LYS A 17 2.36 -7.89 3.20
N ILE A 18 3.26 -6.94 3.00
CA ILE A 18 3.27 -6.05 1.84
C ILE A 18 4.33 -6.53 0.88
N ASP A 19 3.94 -6.87 -0.35
CA ASP A 19 4.87 -7.39 -1.34
C ASP A 19 5.45 -6.25 -2.19
N HIS A 20 6.60 -5.73 -1.76
CA HIS A 20 7.28 -4.62 -2.44
C HIS A 20 7.80 -5.01 -3.83
N HIS A 21 7.95 -6.30 -4.11
CA HIS A 21 8.44 -6.81 -5.41
C HIS A 21 7.30 -7.12 -6.39
N ARG A 22 6.03 -6.97 -5.99
CA ARG A 22 4.90 -7.31 -6.86
C ARG A 22 4.90 -6.54 -8.17
N SER A 23 5.22 -5.24 -8.12
CA SER A 23 5.36 -4.39 -9.31
C SER A 23 6.50 -4.87 -10.22
N LEU A 24 7.62 -5.26 -9.64
CA LEU A 24 8.77 -5.80 -10.40
C LEU A 24 8.44 -7.14 -11.08
N ARG A 25 7.64 -8.00 -10.43
CA ARG A 25 7.32 -9.34 -10.98
C ARG A 25 6.17 -9.32 -11.98
N ASN A 26 5.18 -8.45 -11.78
CA ASN A 26 3.89 -8.53 -12.49
C ASN A 26 3.51 -7.25 -13.23
N GLY A 27 4.27 -6.15 -13.08
CA GLY A 27 3.95 -4.85 -13.69
C GLY A 27 2.69 -4.19 -13.16
N LEU A 28 2.15 -4.68 -12.04
CA LEU A 28 0.92 -4.19 -11.43
C LEU A 28 1.18 -3.61 -10.02
N PRO A 29 0.45 -2.55 -9.62
CA PRO A 29 0.56 -1.98 -8.29
C PRO A 29 0.07 -2.94 -7.20
N GLU A 30 0.40 -2.63 -5.95
CA GLU A 30 -0.13 -3.39 -4.83
C GLU A 30 -1.62 -3.09 -4.64
N VAL A 31 -2.45 -4.12 -4.46
CA VAL A 31 -3.90 -3.96 -4.28
C VAL A 31 -4.29 -4.27 -2.84
N ILE A 32 -4.83 -3.28 -2.14
CA ILE A 32 -5.33 -3.40 -0.77
C ILE A 32 -6.84 -3.64 -0.82
N TYR A 33 -7.29 -4.75 -0.24
CA TYR A 33 -8.71 -4.94 0.07
C TYR A 33 -9.05 -4.15 1.34
N GLY A 34 -9.79 -3.06 1.20
CA GLY A 34 -10.03 -2.09 2.28
C GLY A 34 -11.19 -2.43 3.20
N LYS A 35 -12.07 -3.36 2.80
CA LYS A 35 -13.17 -3.82 3.66
C LYS A 35 -12.60 -4.49 4.91
N ASP A 36 -13.21 -4.21 6.06
CA ASP A 36 -12.84 -4.75 7.38
C ASP A 36 -11.44 -4.32 7.90
N LYS A 37 -10.74 -3.42 7.20
CA LYS A 37 -9.50 -2.80 7.68
C LYS A 37 -9.79 -1.53 8.47
N THR A 38 -9.04 -1.33 9.54
CA THR A 38 -9.11 -0.06 10.29
C THR A 38 -8.42 1.07 9.52
N LYS A 39 -8.75 2.31 9.87
CA LYS A 39 -8.13 3.51 9.28
C LYS A 39 -6.60 3.48 9.44
N ASP A 40 -6.13 3.10 10.63
CA ASP A 40 -4.69 3.07 10.92
C ASP A 40 -3.97 1.96 10.15
N GLN A 41 -4.59 0.79 10.01
CA GLN A 41 -4.05 -0.28 9.16
C GLN A 41 -3.93 0.17 7.70
N LEU A 42 -4.94 0.83 7.16
CA LEU A 42 -4.92 1.36 5.80
C LEU A 42 -3.80 2.39 5.61
N ILE A 43 -3.69 3.36 6.53
CA ILE A 43 -2.65 4.40 6.47
C ILE A 43 -1.26 3.77 6.53
N SER A 44 -1.03 2.81 7.43
CA SER A 44 0.25 2.13 7.57
C SER A 44 0.64 1.35 6.31
N ILE A 45 -0.30 0.62 5.70
CA ILE A 45 -0.02 -0.12 4.46
C ILE A 45 0.29 0.86 3.32
N ILE A 46 -0.55 1.88 3.12
CA ILE A 46 -0.37 2.85 2.03
C ILE A 46 0.98 3.58 2.17
N LYS A 47 1.35 3.98 3.39
CA LYS A 47 2.64 4.63 3.64
C LYS A 47 3.83 3.71 3.33
N SER A 48 3.77 2.45 3.77
CA SER A 48 4.81 1.47 3.48
C SER A 48 5.00 1.28 1.96
N VAL A 49 3.90 1.08 1.21
CA VAL A 49 3.96 0.92 -0.26
C VAL A 49 4.50 2.19 -0.94
N TYR A 50 4.05 3.36 -0.48
CA TYR A 50 4.51 4.65 -1.01
C TYR A 50 6.01 4.91 -0.75
N THR A 51 6.52 4.55 0.44
CA THR A 51 7.95 4.68 0.77
C THR A 51 8.82 3.83 -0.15
N SER A 52 8.33 2.68 -0.60
CA SER A 52 8.97 1.83 -1.60
C SER A 52 8.83 2.35 -3.04
N LYS A 53 8.26 3.55 -3.24
CA LYS A 53 7.99 4.18 -4.55
C LYS A 53 7.12 3.33 -5.47
N ASN A 54 6.24 2.52 -4.88
CA ASN A 54 5.27 1.71 -5.61
C ASN A 54 3.90 2.39 -5.58
N ASP A 55 3.15 2.21 -6.66
CA ASP A 55 1.74 2.60 -6.72
C ASP A 55 0.87 1.61 -5.93
N VAL A 56 -0.25 2.10 -5.41
CA VAL A 56 -1.18 1.32 -4.59
C VAL A 56 -2.63 1.60 -4.98
N LEU A 57 -3.44 0.55 -5.06
CA LEU A 57 -4.88 0.64 -5.30
C LEU A 57 -5.63 0.09 -4.09
N VAL A 58 -6.52 0.90 -3.50
CA VAL A 58 -7.40 0.44 -2.41
C VAL A 58 -8.80 0.18 -2.97
N THR A 59 -9.31 -1.04 -2.77
CA THR A 59 -10.64 -1.46 -3.23
C THR A 59 -11.60 -1.64 -2.05
N LYS A 60 -12.91 -1.54 -2.31
CA LYS A 60 -13.97 -1.73 -1.30
C LYS A 60 -13.80 -0.84 -0.05
N LEU A 61 -13.38 0.39 -0.28
CA LEU A 61 -13.22 1.40 0.76
C LEU A 61 -14.53 2.18 0.94
N ASN A 62 -14.96 2.40 2.18
CA ASN A 62 -16.08 3.29 2.47
C ASN A 62 -15.67 4.76 2.23
N PHE A 63 -16.58 5.57 1.67
CA PHE A 63 -16.34 6.98 1.38
C PHE A 63 -15.96 7.81 2.61
N ASP A 64 -16.50 7.53 3.79
CA ASP A 64 -16.14 8.24 5.02
C ASP A 64 -14.72 7.89 5.46
N VAL A 65 -14.34 6.61 5.33
CA VAL A 65 -12.96 6.16 5.58
C VAL A 65 -12.00 6.83 4.59
N TYR A 66 -12.39 6.91 3.32
CA TYR A 66 -11.61 7.61 2.30
C TYR A 66 -11.36 9.09 2.67
N LYS A 67 -12.41 9.83 3.03
CA LYS A 67 -12.29 11.24 3.44
C LYS A 67 -11.31 11.43 4.59
N ASP A 68 -11.34 10.54 5.56
CA ASP A 68 -10.50 10.61 6.76
C ASP A 68 -9.04 10.30 6.46
N ILE A 69 -8.76 9.26 5.66
CA ILE A 69 -7.38 8.88 5.36
C ILE A 69 -6.75 9.84 4.34
N ARG A 70 -7.52 10.39 3.39
CA ARG A 70 -7.03 11.29 2.33
C ARG A 70 -6.21 12.45 2.88
N GLN A 71 -6.60 13.01 4.02
CA GLN A 71 -5.89 14.14 4.65
C GLN A 71 -4.50 13.77 5.17
N LYS A 72 -4.23 12.47 5.37
CA LYS A 72 -2.99 11.91 5.91
C LYS A 72 -2.10 11.27 4.83
N LEU A 73 -2.51 11.32 3.57
CA LEU A 73 -1.80 10.73 2.43
C LEU A 73 -1.03 11.79 1.62
N PRO A 74 0.06 11.40 0.93
CA PRO A 74 0.86 12.31 0.10
C PRO A 74 0.06 12.97 -1.03
N LEU A 75 0.34 14.24 -1.34
CA LEU A 75 -0.21 14.93 -2.51
C LEU A 75 0.36 14.28 -3.79
N GLY A 76 -0.51 13.60 -4.56
CA GLY A 76 -0.13 12.86 -5.77
C GLY A 76 -0.95 11.58 -6.02
N SER A 77 -1.84 11.22 -5.09
CA SER A 77 -2.74 10.08 -5.28
C SER A 77 -3.84 10.43 -6.29
N THR A 78 -3.91 9.67 -7.39
CA THR A 78 -5.08 9.63 -8.27
C THR A 78 -6.09 8.67 -7.63
N TYR A 79 -7.29 9.18 -7.30
CA TYR A 79 -8.34 8.42 -6.63
C TYR A 79 -9.44 7.99 -7.60
#